data_AF-A0A957FBA1-F1
#
_entry.id   AF-A0A957FBA1-F1
#
_cell.length_a   1.000
_cell.length_b   1.000
_cell.length_c   1.000
_cell.angle_alpha   90.00
_cell.angle_beta   90.00
_cell.angle_gamma   90.00
#
_symmetry.space_group_name_H-M   'P 1'
#
loop_
_entity.id
_entity.type
_entity.pdbx_description
1 polymer ?
#
loop_
_entity_poly.entity_id
_entity_poly.type
_entity_poly.pdbx_seq_one_letter_code
_entity_poly.pdbx_strand_id
1 'polypeptide(L)'
;HIRFTSTSDSSSEIDHLIIRFAGNDGFSGNDYGAVRFENASATIRNSVFTKNYRGIETIGTSNPTLVCNQLYGNVNFGVYNDTPANPVDALNHWWGSTSGPTHANNPGGTGQTVSDGVNYSPWGIQTCESVVTGSIYLPFIQR
;
A
#
# COMPACT_ATOMS: atom_id res chain seq x y z
N HIS A 1 -3.21 -3.46 14.32
CA HIS A 1 -3.44 -2.91 12.96
C HIS A 1 -4.14 -1.56 13.10
N ILE A 2 -4.13 -0.74 12.05
CA ILE A 2 -4.97 0.48 11.94
C ILE A 2 -6.26 0.08 11.23
N ARG A 3 -7.43 0.52 11.71
CA ARG A 3 -8.73 0.16 11.15
C ARG A 3 -9.52 1.42 10.79
N PHE A 4 -9.90 1.51 9.53
CA PHE A 4 -10.88 2.46 9.02
C PHE A 4 -12.23 1.77 8.90
N THR A 5 -13.27 2.42 9.39
CA THR A 5 -14.66 1.93 9.40
C THR A 5 -15.54 2.81 8.52
N SER A 6 -16.84 2.52 8.44
CA SER A 6 -17.79 3.25 7.60
C SER A 6 -17.92 4.75 7.86
N THR A 7 -17.33 5.27 8.93
CA THR A 7 -17.25 6.72 9.20
C THR A 7 -15.99 7.37 8.65
N SER A 8 -15.06 6.58 8.09
CA SER A 8 -13.79 7.05 7.53
C SER A 8 -13.96 7.26 6.03
N ASP A 9 -13.84 8.52 5.63
CA ASP A 9 -13.92 8.95 4.24
C ASP A 9 -12.56 9.41 3.72
N SER A 10 -12.51 9.95 2.51
CA SER A 10 -11.28 10.40 1.86
C SER A 10 -10.51 11.50 2.61
N SER A 11 -11.12 12.17 3.58
CA SER A 11 -10.44 13.13 4.47
C SER A 11 -9.67 12.46 5.61
N SER A 12 -9.98 11.20 5.90
CA SER A 12 -9.17 10.36 6.78
C SER A 12 -7.93 9.91 6.01
N GLU A 13 -6.75 10.22 6.53
CA GLU A 13 -5.52 10.11 5.74
C GLU A 13 -4.36 9.47 6.51
N ILE A 14 -3.62 8.61 5.81
CA ILE A 14 -2.26 8.21 6.14
C ILE A 14 -1.35 8.74 5.03
N ASP A 15 -0.34 9.52 5.40
CA ASP A 15 0.62 10.11 4.48
C ASP A 15 2.05 10.06 5.05
N HIS A 16 3.02 9.75 4.20
CA HIS A 16 4.45 9.69 4.52
C HIS A 16 4.81 8.80 5.73
N LEU A 17 4.06 7.72 5.96
CA LEU A 17 4.34 6.79 7.06
C LEU A 17 5.12 5.56 6.61
N ILE A 18 5.89 4.99 7.54
CA ILE A 18 6.49 3.67 7.39
C ILE A 18 5.85 2.73 8.41
N ILE A 19 5.13 1.73 7.92
CA ILE A 19 4.35 0.79 8.73
C ILE A 19 5.03 -0.58 8.68
N ARG A 20 5.41 -1.08 9.86
CA ARG A 20 6.12 -2.36 10.03
C ARG A 20 5.61 -3.15 11.22
N PHE A 21 5.79 -4.47 11.17
CA PHE A 21 5.51 -5.40 12.27
C PHE A 21 4.05 -5.40 12.74
N ALA A 22 3.11 -5.12 11.83
CA ALA A 22 1.68 -5.14 12.10
C ALA A 22 0.96 -6.28 11.35
N GLY A 23 -0.31 -6.50 11.69
CA GLY A 23 -1.23 -7.36 10.95
C GLY A 23 -1.36 -8.79 11.48
N ASN A 24 -0.34 -9.33 12.14
CA ASN A 24 -0.44 -10.60 12.87
C ASN A 24 -0.37 -10.29 14.37
N ASP A 25 -1.37 -10.74 15.13
CA ASP A 25 -1.39 -10.50 16.58
C ASP A 25 -0.76 -11.63 17.39
N GLY A 26 -0.23 -12.68 16.75
CA GLY A 26 0.51 -13.79 17.37
C GLY A 26 -0.28 -14.66 18.35
N PHE A 27 -1.51 -14.28 18.69
CA PHE A 27 -2.25 -14.84 19.83
C PHE A 27 -3.68 -15.26 19.48
N SER A 28 -4.35 -14.60 18.52
CA SER A 28 -5.75 -14.91 18.20
C SER A 28 -5.93 -15.74 16.93
N GLY A 29 -4.83 -16.00 16.19
CA GLY A 29 -4.88 -16.64 14.87
C GLY A 29 -5.50 -15.76 13.79
N ASN A 30 -5.83 -14.50 14.10
CA ASN A 30 -6.39 -13.58 13.13
C ASN A 30 -5.29 -12.84 12.38
N ASP A 31 -5.25 -13.10 11.09
CA ASP A 31 -4.26 -12.65 10.14
C ASP A 31 -4.83 -11.47 9.32
N TYR A 32 -4.46 -10.25 9.71
CA TYR A 32 -5.00 -8.99 9.18
C TYR A 32 -4.00 -8.17 8.36
N GLY A 33 -4.52 -7.20 7.60
CA GLY A 33 -3.74 -6.08 7.07
C GLY A 33 -3.13 -5.21 8.17
N ALA A 34 -1.96 -4.62 7.92
CA ALA A 34 -1.41 -3.57 8.77
C ALA A 34 -2.37 -2.37 8.84
N VAL A 35 -2.99 -2.04 7.71
CA VAL A 35 -4.15 -1.14 7.61
C VAL A 35 -5.33 -1.92 7.03
N ARG A 36 -6.50 -1.80 7.66
CA ARG A 36 -7.73 -2.52 7.31
C ARG A 36 -8.88 -1.55 7.05
N PHE A 37 -9.52 -1.68 5.90
CA PHE A 37 -10.71 -0.94 5.51
C PHE A 37 -11.92 -1.84 5.62
N GLU A 38 -12.95 -1.37 6.32
CA GLU A 38 -14.23 -2.06 6.42
C GLU A 38 -15.36 -1.10 6.07
N ASN A 39 -15.86 -1.23 4.85
CA ASN A 39 -16.83 -0.33 4.22
C ASN A 39 -16.39 1.15 4.28
N ALA A 40 -15.09 1.39 4.07
CA ALA A 40 -14.44 2.69 4.25
C ALA A 40 -13.73 3.17 2.98
N SER A 41 -13.50 4.48 2.84
CA SER A 41 -12.89 5.10 1.65
C SER A 41 -11.74 6.07 1.96
N ALA A 42 -11.06 5.85 3.08
CA ALA A 42 -9.90 6.67 3.49
C ALA A 42 -8.74 6.65 2.49
N THR A 43 -7.91 7.69 2.56
CA THR A 43 -6.77 7.89 1.65
C THR A 43 -5.48 7.38 2.29
N ILE A 44 -4.68 6.61 1.55
CA ILE A 44 -3.30 6.26 1.93
C ILE A 44 -2.38 6.68 0.80
N ARG A 45 -1.39 7.50 1.13
CA ARG A 45 -0.42 7.95 0.15
C ARG A 45 1.01 8.01 0.66
N ASN A 46 1.96 7.97 -0.27
CA ASN A 46 3.41 8.15 -0.03
C ASN A 46 3.96 7.28 1.11
N SER A 47 3.34 6.13 1.38
CA SER A 47 3.61 5.33 2.57
C SER A 47 4.29 4.02 2.22
N VAL A 48 5.07 3.50 3.15
CA VAL A 48 5.83 2.25 3.02
C VAL A 48 5.24 1.18 3.94
N PHE A 49 4.84 0.06 3.36
CA PHE A 49 4.35 -1.11 4.07
C PHE A 49 5.35 -2.25 3.90
N THR A 50 6.06 -2.58 4.98
CA THR A 50 7.08 -3.64 4.94
C THR A 50 7.18 -4.39 6.26
N LYS A 51 7.54 -5.68 6.23
CA LYS A 51 7.64 -6.54 7.42
C LYS A 51 6.32 -6.64 8.20
N ASN A 52 5.19 -6.48 7.53
CA ASN A 52 3.88 -6.77 8.10
C ASN A 52 3.45 -8.18 7.68
N TYR A 53 2.39 -8.69 8.29
CA TYR A 53 1.75 -9.91 7.80
C TYR A 53 1.12 -9.69 6.42
N ARG A 54 0.15 -8.76 6.34
CA ARG A 54 -0.35 -8.16 5.10
C ARG A 54 -0.15 -6.65 5.16
N GLY A 55 0.03 -5.98 4.03
CA GLY A 55 0.15 -4.51 3.97
C GLY A 55 -1.20 -3.82 4.20
N ILE A 56 -2.04 -3.84 3.17
CA ILE A 56 -3.38 -3.24 3.17
C ILE A 56 -4.42 -4.35 2.97
N GLU A 57 -5.51 -4.28 3.73
CA GLU A 57 -6.65 -5.19 3.63
C GLU A 57 -7.94 -4.41 3.41
N THR A 58 -8.76 -4.82 2.44
CA THR A 58 -10.04 -4.19 2.11
C THR A 58 -11.18 -5.20 2.18
N ILE A 59 -12.30 -4.80 2.80
CA ILE A 59 -13.45 -5.67 3.03
C ILE A 59 -14.75 -4.95 2.68
N GLY A 60 -15.70 -5.70 2.14
CA GLY A 60 -17.04 -5.23 1.83
C GLY A 60 -17.01 -4.16 0.73
N THR A 61 -17.71 -3.05 0.96
CA THR A 61 -17.81 -1.96 -0.02
C THR A 61 -16.66 -0.94 0.09
N SER A 62 -15.53 -1.34 0.66
CA SER A 62 -14.39 -0.43 0.82
C SER A 62 -13.88 0.04 -0.54
N ASN A 63 -13.60 1.33 -0.65
CA ASN A 63 -13.05 1.93 -1.87
C ASN A 63 -12.00 2.99 -1.47
N PRO A 64 -10.83 2.55 -0.97
CA PRO A 64 -9.79 3.46 -0.52
C PRO A 64 -9.12 4.18 -1.70
N THR A 65 -8.67 5.41 -1.46
CA THR A 65 -7.81 6.10 -2.42
C THR A 65 -6.35 5.79 -2.11
N LEU A 66 -5.69 5.01 -2.97
CA LEU A 66 -4.29 4.61 -2.79
C LEU A 66 -3.39 5.37 -3.78
N VAL A 67 -2.39 6.10 -3.28
CA VAL A 67 -1.53 6.95 -4.12
C VAL A 67 -0.06 6.76 -3.78
N CYS A 68 0.73 6.30 -4.75
CA CYS A 68 2.17 6.13 -4.64
C CYS A 68 2.64 5.47 -3.32
N ASN A 69 2.12 4.28 -3.03
CA ASN A 69 2.56 3.49 -1.89
C ASN A 69 3.66 2.50 -2.31
N GLN A 70 4.49 2.11 -1.35
CA GLN A 70 5.50 1.07 -1.51
C GLN A 70 5.12 -0.13 -0.65
N LEU A 71 4.85 -1.28 -1.28
CA LEU A 71 4.31 -2.48 -0.65
C LEU A 71 5.26 -3.64 -0.91
N TYR A 72 6.17 -3.93 0.03
CA TYR A 72 7.21 -4.95 -0.17
C TYR A 72 7.70 -5.59 1.13
N GLY A 73 8.12 -6.85 1.06
CA GLY A 73 8.66 -7.58 2.21
C GLY A 73 7.63 -7.83 3.32
N ASN A 74 6.34 -7.85 2.99
CA ASN A 74 5.27 -8.35 3.84
C ASN A 74 5.18 -9.87 3.66
N VAL A 75 4.79 -10.59 4.71
CA VAL A 75 4.81 -12.05 4.75
C VAL A 75 3.88 -12.67 3.70
N ASN A 76 2.69 -12.08 3.53
CA ASN A 76 1.65 -12.62 2.65
C ASN A 76 1.36 -11.67 1.48
N PHE A 77 0.37 -10.78 1.62
CA PHE A 77 -0.04 -9.85 0.56
C PHE A 77 0.42 -8.42 0.83
N GLY A 78 0.72 -7.69 -0.24
CA GLY A 78 0.86 -6.24 -0.21
C GLY A 78 -0.51 -5.60 -0.06
N VAL A 79 -1.42 -5.92 -0.98
CA VAL A 79 -2.83 -5.59 -0.90
C VAL A 79 -3.63 -6.89 -0.96
N TYR A 80 -4.51 -7.09 0.01
CA TYR A 80 -5.46 -8.20 0.07
C TYR A 80 -6.89 -7.64 0.01
N ASN A 81 -7.61 -7.99 -1.04
CA ASN A 81 -9.01 -7.67 -1.22
C ASN A 81 -9.87 -8.89 -0.87
N ASP A 82 -10.58 -8.80 0.26
CA ASP A 82 -11.46 -9.86 0.75
C ASP A 82 -12.79 -9.91 -0.02
N THR A 83 -13.04 -8.95 -0.91
CA THR A 83 -14.24 -8.91 -1.76
C THR A 83 -13.84 -8.65 -3.22
N PRO A 84 -13.29 -9.65 -3.95
CA PRO A 84 -12.73 -9.45 -5.29
C PRO A 84 -13.71 -8.89 -6.34
N ALA A 85 -15.01 -9.07 -6.14
CA ALA A 85 -16.06 -8.49 -6.98
C ALA A 85 -16.19 -6.96 -6.85
N ASN A 86 -15.56 -6.36 -5.83
CA ASN A 86 -15.41 -4.91 -5.66
C ASN A 86 -13.93 -4.57 -5.82
N PRO A 87 -13.46 -4.24 -7.05
CA PRO A 87 -12.04 -4.06 -7.32
C PRO A 87 -11.43 -2.87 -6.56
N VAL A 88 -10.16 -3.00 -6.18
CA VAL A 88 -9.37 -1.93 -5.55
C VAL A 88 -8.28 -1.48 -6.50
N ASP A 89 -8.22 -0.18 -6.75
CA ASP A 89 -7.19 0.43 -7.58
C ASP A 89 -5.91 0.66 -6.78
N ALA A 90 -4.85 -0.03 -7.19
CA ALA A 90 -3.51 -0.01 -6.61
C ALA A 90 -2.46 0.30 -7.70
N LEU A 91 -2.80 1.25 -8.56
CA LEU A 91 -2.04 1.63 -9.74
C LEU A 91 -0.79 2.44 -9.37
N ASN A 92 0.28 2.27 -10.14
CA ASN A 92 1.55 3.00 -10.00
C ASN A 92 2.19 2.87 -8.60
N HIS A 93 1.98 1.74 -7.93
CA HIS A 93 2.64 1.41 -6.66
C HIS A 93 3.92 0.63 -6.88
N TRP A 94 4.86 0.76 -5.94
CA TRP A 94 6.10 -0.02 -5.94
C TRP A 94 5.90 -1.33 -5.17
N TRP A 95 6.10 -2.46 -5.85
CA TRP A 95 5.88 -3.80 -5.27
C TRP A 95 7.18 -4.48 -4.82
N GLY A 96 8.30 -3.76 -4.76
CA GLY A 96 9.60 -4.34 -4.42
C GLY A 96 10.35 -4.99 -5.59
N SER A 97 9.77 -5.01 -6.80
CA SER A 97 10.39 -5.51 -8.02
C SER A 97 9.91 -4.74 -9.24
N THR A 98 10.81 -4.53 -10.21
CA THR A 98 10.50 -3.86 -11.47
C THR A 98 9.59 -4.68 -12.38
N SER A 99 9.50 -6.01 -12.16
CA SER A 99 8.54 -6.88 -12.86
C SER A 99 7.13 -6.82 -12.27
N GLY A 100 6.90 -6.01 -11.24
CA GLY A 100 5.59 -5.80 -10.64
C GLY A 100 5.25 -6.87 -9.59
N PRO A 101 3.99 -6.89 -9.11
CA PRO A 101 3.56 -7.79 -8.05
C PRO A 101 3.44 -9.23 -8.55
N THR A 102 3.60 -10.19 -7.63
CA THR A 102 3.32 -11.60 -7.92
C THR A 102 1.81 -11.82 -8.02
N HIS A 103 1.32 -12.30 -9.16
CA HIS A 103 -0.08 -12.65 -9.40
C HIS A 103 -0.19 -13.62 -10.58
N ALA A 104 -1.25 -14.45 -10.66
CA ALA A 104 -1.44 -15.39 -11.77
C ALA A 104 -1.48 -14.69 -13.15
N ASN A 105 -2.12 -13.52 -13.20
CA ASN A 105 -2.18 -12.66 -14.40
C ASN A 105 -0.92 -11.83 -14.66
N ASN A 106 0.11 -11.96 -13.82
CA ASN A 106 1.45 -11.38 -14.04
C ASN A 106 2.53 -12.46 -13.84
N PRO A 107 2.67 -13.41 -14.79
CA PRO A 107 3.51 -14.61 -14.62
C PRO A 107 5.02 -14.34 -14.45
N GLY A 108 5.50 -13.13 -14.75
CA GLY A 108 6.89 -12.69 -14.51
C GLY A 108 7.07 -11.81 -13.27
N GLY A 109 5.99 -11.50 -12.56
CA GLY A 109 6.00 -10.67 -11.36
C GLY A 109 6.71 -11.38 -10.21
N THR A 110 7.72 -10.72 -9.65
CA THR A 110 8.51 -11.22 -8.50
C THR A 110 8.45 -10.31 -7.29
N GLY A 111 7.67 -9.22 -7.37
CA GLY A 111 7.39 -8.34 -6.26
C GLY A 111 6.40 -8.95 -5.28
N GLN A 112 5.98 -8.13 -4.32
CA GLN A 112 4.98 -8.48 -3.32
C GLN A 112 3.70 -9.02 -3.96
N THR A 113 3.18 -10.11 -3.41
CA THR A 113 1.95 -10.74 -3.86
C THR A 113 0.74 -9.82 -3.67
N VAL A 114 -0.21 -9.87 -4.60
CA VAL A 114 -1.54 -9.26 -4.50
C VAL A 114 -2.60 -10.35 -4.61
N SER A 115 -3.79 -10.12 -4.05
CA SER A 115 -4.93 -11.02 -4.24
C SER A 115 -5.68 -10.72 -5.54
N ASP A 116 -6.67 -11.55 -5.87
CA ASP A 116 -7.69 -11.22 -6.87
C ASP A 116 -8.42 -9.92 -6.50
N GLY A 117 -8.95 -9.22 -7.52
CA GLY A 117 -9.68 -7.96 -7.34
C GLY A 117 -8.80 -6.75 -6.98
N VAL A 118 -7.48 -6.84 -7.18
CA VAL A 118 -6.55 -5.71 -7.08
C VAL A 118 -6.07 -5.31 -8.46
N ASN A 119 -6.34 -4.07 -8.87
CA ASN A 119 -5.84 -3.51 -10.12
C ASN A 119 -4.46 -2.91 -9.88
N TYR A 120 -3.41 -3.60 -10.32
CA TYR A 120 -2.02 -3.22 -10.05
C TYR A 120 -1.23 -2.76 -11.29
N SER A 121 -1.84 -2.80 -12.47
CA SER A 121 -1.18 -2.45 -13.75
C SER A 121 -1.77 -1.16 -14.32
N PRO A 122 -0.95 -0.13 -14.62
CA PRO A 122 0.51 -0.13 -14.54
C PRO A 122 1.04 -0.15 -13.10
N TRP A 123 2.20 -0.76 -12.88
CA TRP A 123 2.95 -0.71 -11.61
C TRP A 123 4.16 0.23 -11.71
N GLY A 124 4.69 0.64 -10.56
CA GLY A 124 5.93 1.41 -10.50
C GLY A 124 7.15 0.55 -10.84
N ILE A 125 8.09 1.11 -11.62
CA ILE A 125 9.41 0.50 -11.89
C ILE A 125 10.52 1.05 -10.97
N GLN A 126 10.16 1.96 -10.07
CA GLN A 126 11.03 2.50 -9.03
C GLN A 126 10.20 2.78 -7.78
N THR A 127 10.88 3.01 -6.67
CA THR A 127 10.21 3.45 -5.44
C THR A 127 9.46 4.75 -5.67
N CYS A 128 8.40 4.97 -4.90
CA CYS A 128 7.80 6.29 -4.77
C CYS A 128 8.80 7.21 -4.07
N GLU A 129 9.67 7.85 -4.85
CA GLU A 129 10.54 8.90 -4.34
C GLU A 129 9.66 10.08 -3.96
N SER A 130 9.79 10.56 -2.71
CA SER A 130 9.53 11.97 -2.46
C SER A 130 10.46 12.72 -3.38
N VAL A 131 9.92 13.40 -4.38
CA VAL A 131 10.70 14.24 -5.29
C VAL A 131 11.36 15.34 -4.45
N VAL A 132 12.55 15.08 -3.92
CA VAL A 132 13.49 16.11 -3.48
C VAL A 132 14.39 16.42 -4.68
N THR A 133 13.80 16.79 -5.81
CA THR A 133 14.54 17.49 -6.86
C THR A 133 14.43 18.98 -6.59
N GLY A 134 14.98 19.39 -5.45
CA GLY A 134 15.15 20.77 -5.06
C GLY A 134 16.55 20.92 -4.51
N SER A 135 17.55 21.07 -5.38
CA SER A 135 18.85 21.55 -4.96
C SER A 135 18.69 23.00 -4.51
N ILE A 136 18.76 23.28 -3.20
CA ILE A 136 18.88 24.67 -2.73
C ILE A 136 20.31 25.11 -3.03
N TYR A 137 20.47 25.92 -4.07
CA TYR A 137 21.71 26.68 -4.28
C TYR A 137 21.68 27.87 -3.33
N LEU A 138 22.47 27.84 -2.26
CA LEU A 138 22.77 29.02 -1.46
C LEU A 138 23.96 29.73 -2.12
N PRO A 139 23.78 30.80 -2.91
CA PRO A 139 24.93 31.61 -3.28
C PRO A 139 25.50 32.19 -1.99
N PHE A 140 26.79 31.99 -1.79
CA PHE A 140 27.54 32.59 -0.70
C PHE A 140 27.14 34.07 -0.52
N ILE A 141 26.63 34.43 0.66
CA ILE A 141 26.60 35.83 1.07
C ILE A 141 28.06 36.24 1.19
N GLN A 142 28.57 36.98 0.21
CA GLN A 142 29.80 37.73 0.41
C GLN A 142 29.52 38.78 1.49
N ARG A 143 30.40 38.81 2.48
CA ARG A 143 30.33 39.67 3.66
C ARG A 143 30.28 41.15 3.31
#